data_AF-A0A9C9KVL7-F1
#
_entry.id   AF-A0A9C9KVL7-F1
#
_cell.length_a   1.000
_cell.length_b   1.000
_cell.length_c   1.000
_cell.angle_alpha   90.00
_cell.angle_beta   90.00
_cell.angle_gamma   90.00
#
_symmetry.space_group_name_H-M   'P 1'
#
loop_
_entity.id
_entity.type
_entity.pdbx_description
1 polymer ?
#
loop_
_entity_poly.entity_id
_entity_poly.type
_entity_poly.pdbx_seq_one_letter_code
_entity_poly.pdbx_strand_id
1 'polypeptide(L)'
;MKLDFVRGHMGGNLIILLLGDQIPAGRELETAVKLMGPNYLYGHEAGILYKTGEPGRIAVKIAEPTVPCFINACGGFTQVLGAALVETGLGKLFGVDSAASPVKVYLE
;
A
#
# COMPACT_ATOMS: atom_id res chain seq x y z
N MET A 1 -10.35 -15.71 3.30
CA MET A 1 -9.80 -14.79 2.29
C MET A 1 -8.28 -14.89 2.35
N LYS A 2 -7.61 -14.87 1.20
CA LYS A 2 -6.14 -14.87 1.12
C LYS A 2 -5.72 -13.52 0.57
N LEU A 3 -4.82 -12.84 1.28
CA LEU A 3 -4.28 -11.53 0.92
C LEU A 3 -2.77 -11.61 0.90
N ASP A 4 -2.17 -11.10 -0.16
CA ASP A 4 -0.76 -10.78 -0.21
C ASP A 4 -0.56 -9.38 0.37
N PHE A 5 0.50 -9.19 1.14
CA PHE A 5 0.79 -7.92 1.76
C PHE A 5 2.29 -7.68 1.88
N VAL A 6 2.67 -6.41 1.93
CA VAL A 6 3.98 -5.99 2.43
C VAL A 6 3.75 -5.27 3.75
N ARG A 7 4.60 -5.54 4.74
CA ARG A 7 4.64 -4.79 6.00
C ARG A 7 6.00 -4.16 6.14
N GLY A 8 6.03 -2.85 6.28
CA GLY A 8 7.25 -2.07 6.47
C GLY A 8 7.09 -1.05 7.57
N HIS A 9 8.15 -0.29 7.82
CA HIS A 9 8.09 0.81 8.77
C HIS A 9 8.97 2.00 8.36
N MET A 10 8.57 3.19 8.79
CA MET A 10 9.35 4.41 8.67
C MET A 10 9.42 5.07 10.05
N GLY A 11 10.60 5.05 10.68
CA GLY A 11 10.79 5.67 12.01
C GLY A 11 9.84 5.14 13.10
N GLY A 12 9.45 3.87 13.03
CA GLY A 12 8.45 3.26 13.92
C GLY A 12 7.00 3.38 13.45
N ASN A 13 6.72 4.14 12.39
CA ASN A 13 5.41 4.15 11.75
C ASN A 13 5.21 2.89 10.90
N LEU A 14 4.36 1.95 11.35
CA LEU A 14 4.10 0.67 10.70
C LEU A 14 3.09 0.82 9.56
N ILE A 15 3.50 0.51 8.33
CA ILE A 15 2.66 0.61 7.14
C ILE A 15 2.41 -0.78 6.55
N ILE A 16 1.15 -1.06 6.23
CA ILE A 16 0.74 -2.26 5.49
C ILE A 16 0.41 -1.86 4.04
N LEU A 17 0.97 -2.57 3.06
CA LEU A 17 0.59 -2.42 1.65
C LEU A 17 -0.23 -3.64 1.24
N LEU A 18 -1.42 -3.39 0.69
CA LEU A 18 -2.38 -4.41 0.28
C LEU A 18 -2.67 -4.31 -1.21
N LEU A 19 -2.95 -5.44 -1.84
CA LEU A 19 -3.49 -5.46 -3.20
C LEU A 19 -5.01 -5.30 -3.15
N GLY A 20 -5.51 -4.21 -3.75
CA GLY A 20 -6.92 -3.86 -3.69
C GLY A 20 -7.84 -4.82 -4.45
N ASP A 21 -7.32 -5.51 -5.47
CA ASP A 21 -8.04 -6.55 -6.22
C ASP A 21 -8.32 -7.82 -5.41
N GLN A 22 -7.60 -8.04 -4.31
CA GLN A 22 -7.83 -9.15 -3.38
C GLN A 22 -8.84 -8.80 -2.27
N ILE A 23 -9.27 -7.53 -2.19
CA ILE A 23 -10.22 -7.05 -1.18
C ILE A 23 -11.64 -7.01 -1.79
N PRO A 24 -12.68 -7.50 -1.09
CA PRO A 24 -14.04 -7.38 -1.57
C PRO A 24 -14.44 -5.92 -1.84
N ALA A 25 -15.03 -5.66 -3.01
CA ALA A 25 -15.45 -4.33 -3.40
C ALA A 25 -16.43 -3.72 -2.38
N GLY A 26 -16.21 -2.44 -2.04
CA GLY A 26 -17.00 -1.71 -1.04
C GLY A 26 -16.63 -2.05 0.41
N ARG A 27 -15.62 -2.90 0.64
CA ARG A 27 -15.17 -3.35 1.97
C ARG A 27 -13.72 -2.97 2.24
N GLU A 28 -13.13 -2.10 1.42
CA GLU A 28 -11.73 -1.68 1.49
C GLU A 28 -11.35 -1.15 2.87
N LEU A 29 -12.07 -0.13 3.34
CA LEU A 29 -11.76 0.55 4.60
C LEU A 29 -11.92 -0.40 5.79
N GLU A 30 -13.06 -1.10 5.85
CA GLU A 30 -13.34 -2.07 6.92
C GLU A 30 -12.27 -3.16 6.98
N THR A 31 -11.90 -3.71 5.81
CA THR A 31 -10.88 -4.75 5.72
C THR A 31 -9.52 -4.24 6.17
N ALA A 32 -9.10 -3.07 5.69
CA ALA A 32 -7.82 -2.48 6.07
C ALA A 32 -7.74 -2.17 7.57
N VAL A 33 -8.77 -1.53 8.14
CA VAL A 33 -8.85 -1.23 9.58
C VAL A 33 -8.81 -2.50 10.41
N LYS A 34 -9.56 -3.53 10.01
CA LYS A 34 -9.54 -4.84 10.69
C LYS A 34 -8.14 -5.46 10.67
N LEU A 35 -7.45 -5.45 9.54
CA LEU A 35 -6.10 -6.01 9.39
C LEU A 35 -5.04 -5.25 10.19
N MET A 36 -5.20 -3.95 10.37
CA MET A 36 -4.31 -3.13 11.19
C MET A 36 -4.48 -3.38 12.70
N GLY A 37 -5.58 -4.01 13.11
CA GLY A 37 -5.81 -4.35 14.51
C GLY A 37 -4.76 -5.28 15.12
N PRO A 38 -4.64 -5.31 16.46
CA PRO A 38 -3.61 -6.08 17.18
C PRO A 38 -3.72 -7.59 17.03
N ASN A 39 -4.89 -8.09 16.63
CA ASN A 39 -5.11 -9.52 16.40
C ASN A 39 -4.69 -10.00 14.99
N TYR A 40 -4.19 -9.09 14.16
CA TYR A 40 -3.81 -9.38 12.77
C TYR A 40 -2.40 -8.86 12.48
N LEU A 41 -2.25 -7.87 11.60
CA LEU A 41 -0.94 -7.42 11.12
C LEU A 41 -0.32 -6.34 12.00
N TYR A 42 -1.12 -5.70 12.87
CA TYR A 42 -0.69 -4.60 13.74
C TYR A 42 0.05 -3.50 12.97
N GLY A 43 -0.72 -2.53 12.45
CA GLY A 43 -0.22 -1.43 11.64
C GLY A 43 -0.84 -0.10 12.08
N HIS A 44 -0.20 0.99 11.67
CA HIS A 44 -0.70 2.34 11.92
C HIS A 44 -1.43 2.90 10.71
N GLU A 45 -1.03 2.56 9.49
CA GLU A 45 -1.73 2.95 8.26
C GLU A 45 -1.65 1.83 7.21
N ALA A 46 -2.58 1.81 6.27
CA ALA A 46 -2.59 0.84 5.17
C ALA A 46 -2.77 1.50 3.81
N GLY A 47 -1.84 1.26 2.88
CA GLY A 47 -1.99 1.61 1.48
C GLY A 47 -2.64 0.47 0.70
N ILE A 48 -3.79 0.73 0.09
CA ILE A 48 -4.49 -0.21 -0.78
C ILE A 48 -4.18 0.17 -2.22
N LEU A 49 -3.47 -0.71 -2.92
CA LEU A 49 -2.87 -0.44 -4.21
C LEU A 49 -3.66 -1.09 -5.34
N TYR A 50 -3.90 -0.35 -6.42
CA TYR A 50 -4.61 -0.79 -7.60
C TYR A 50 -3.80 -0.55 -8.86
N LYS A 51 -3.93 -1.47 -9.82
CA LYS A 51 -3.40 -1.28 -11.17
C LYS A 51 -4.29 -0.31 -11.92
N THR A 52 -3.67 0.62 -12.64
CA THR A 52 -4.37 1.60 -13.50
C THR A 52 -4.39 1.16 -14.97
N GLY A 53 -3.63 0.12 -15.32
CA GLY A 53 -3.38 -0.31 -16.69
C GLY A 53 -2.14 0.35 -17.32
N GLU A 54 -1.62 1.42 -16.72
CA GLU A 54 -0.39 2.09 -17.14
C GLU A 54 0.80 1.62 -16.27
N PRO A 55 1.92 1.14 -16.87
CA PRO A 55 3.11 0.77 -16.12
C PRO A 55 3.66 1.92 -15.26
N GLY A 56 3.97 1.63 -14.00
CA GLY A 56 4.49 2.62 -13.06
C GLY A 56 3.45 3.61 -12.52
N ARG A 57 2.17 3.45 -12.85
CA ARG A 57 1.08 4.26 -12.31
C ARG A 57 0.16 3.43 -11.41
N ILE A 58 0.02 3.87 -10.18
CA ILE A 58 -0.62 3.12 -9.09
C ILE A 58 -1.72 3.99 -8.50
N ALA A 59 -2.96 3.50 -8.54
CA ALA A 59 -4.05 4.13 -7.81
C ALA A 59 -4.01 3.67 -6.35
N VAL A 60 -4.15 4.61 -5.42
CA VAL A 60 -3.93 4.36 -3.99
C VAL A 60 -5.08 4.87 -3.14
N LYS A 61 -5.54 4.05 -2.20
CA LYS A 61 -6.32 4.51 -1.04
C LYS A 61 -5.50 4.30 0.23
N ILE A 62 -5.31 5.33 1.04
CA ILE A 62 -4.58 5.23 2.32
C ILE A 62 -5.61 5.20 3.46
N ALA A 63 -5.68 4.09 4.19
CA ALA A 63 -6.57 3.92 5.33
C ALA A 63 -5.87 4.28 6.65
N GLU A 64 -6.54 5.09 7.46
CA GLU A 64 -6.15 5.44 8.83
C GLU A 64 -7.10 4.75 9.82
N PRO A 65 -6.62 3.94 10.78
CA PRO A 65 -7.45 3.20 11.72
C PRO A 65 -7.95 4.03 12.91
N THR A 66 -7.27 5.12 13.31
CA THR A 66 -7.63 5.91 14.50
C THR A 66 -8.98 6.59 14.32
N VAL A 67 -9.19 7.19 13.15
CA VAL A 67 -10.49 7.65 12.67
C VAL A 67 -10.71 6.93 11.34
N PRO A 68 -11.47 5.82 11.31
CA PRO A 68 -11.64 4.99 10.11
C PRO A 68 -12.06 5.82 8.90
N CYS A 69 -11.08 6.18 8.07
CA CYS A 69 -11.27 7.01 6.89
C CYS A 69 -10.17 6.76 5.87
N PHE A 70 -10.33 7.34 4.68
CA PHE A 70 -9.26 7.47 3.71
C PHE A 70 -8.63 8.86 3.80
N ILE A 71 -7.31 8.90 3.81
CA ILE A 71 -6.53 10.13 3.80
C ILE A 71 -5.81 10.31 2.45
N ASN A 72 -5.49 11.55 2.11
CA ASN A 72 -4.95 11.89 0.79
C ASN A 72 -3.42 11.76 0.70
N ALA A 73 -2.72 11.76 1.84
CA ALA A 73 -1.25 11.71 1.85
C ALA A 73 -0.73 11.17 3.18
N CYS A 74 0.33 10.38 3.11
CA CYS A 74 1.15 10.01 4.25
C CYS A 74 2.62 9.83 3.82
N GLY A 75 3.54 10.53 4.49
CA GLY A 75 4.97 10.43 4.20
C GLY A 75 5.58 9.07 4.53
N GLY A 76 5.13 8.42 5.62
CA GLY A 76 5.57 7.07 6.00
C GLY A 76 5.15 6.03 4.97
N PHE A 77 3.91 6.12 4.49
CA PHE A 77 3.41 5.31 3.39
C PHE A 77 4.27 5.45 2.14
N THR A 78 4.53 6.67 1.65
CA THR A 78 5.29 6.87 0.41
C THR A 78 6.70 6.30 0.50
N GLN A 79 7.36 6.41 1.65
CA GLN A 79 8.69 5.83 1.86
C GLN A 79 8.66 4.30 1.87
N VAL A 80 7.70 3.69 2.59
CA VAL A 80 7.55 2.24 2.62
C VAL A 80 7.17 1.69 1.24
N LEU A 81 6.30 2.39 0.50
CA LEU A 81 5.95 2.03 -0.87
C LEU A 81 7.18 2.11 -1.79
N GLY A 82 7.94 3.20 -1.72
CA GLY A 82 9.16 3.37 -2.52
C GLY A 82 10.15 2.24 -2.31
N ALA A 83 10.45 1.89 -1.06
CA ALA A 83 11.31 0.75 -0.72
C ALA A 83 10.71 -0.57 -1.24
N ALA A 84 9.42 -0.80 -1.01
CA ALA A 84 8.75 -2.04 -1.43
C ALA A 84 8.76 -2.24 -2.95
N LEU A 85 8.62 -1.17 -3.74
CA LEU A 85 8.65 -1.23 -5.20
C LEU A 85 10.03 -1.64 -5.75
N VAL A 86 11.11 -1.33 -5.03
CA VAL A 86 12.48 -1.65 -5.45
C VAL A 86 12.96 -2.98 -4.86
N GLU A 87 12.65 -3.24 -3.60
CA GLU A 87 13.24 -4.34 -2.82
C GLU A 87 12.41 -5.64 -2.86
N THR A 88 11.17 -5.57 -3.33
CA THR A 88 10.26 -6.73 -3.37
C THR A 88 9.75 -7.02 -4.78
N GLY A 89 8.88 -8.04 -4.91
CA GLY A 89 8.17 -8.31 -6.17
C GLY A 89 7.13 -7.26 -6.55
N LEU A 90 6.83 -6.29 -5.68
CA LEU A 90 5.77 -5.30 -5.88
C LEU A 90 6.01 -4.42 -7.11
N GLY A 91 7.26 -4.01 -7.37
CA GLY A 91 7.59 -3.20 -8.56
C GLY A 91 7.24 -3.92 -9.86
N LYS A 92 7.58 -5.21 -9.96
CA LYS A 92 7.23 -6.05 -11.11
C LYS A 92 5.72 -6.15 -11.30
N LEU A 93 4.96 -6.22 -10.21
CA LEU A 93 3.49 -6.30 -10.26
C LEU A 93 2.86 -5.04 -10.86
N PHE A 94 3.44 -3.86 -10.60
CA PHE A 94 2.97 -2.56 -11.11
C PHE A 94 3.70 -2.07 -12.36
N GLY A 95 4.57 -2.90 -12.96
CA GLY A 95 5.33 -2.52 -14.16
C GLY A 95 6.33 -1.39 -13.91
N VAL A 96 6.87 -1.29 -12.68
CA VAL A 96 7.93 -0.34 -12.35
C VAL A 96 9.27 -0.87 -12.85
N ASP A 97 9.96 -0.08 -13.66
CA ASP A 97 11.33 -0.35 -14.08
C ASP A 97 12.31 0.11 -13.00
N SER A 98 12.73 -0.81 -12.14
CA SER A 98 13.69 -0.56 -11.07
C SER A 98 15.13 -0.34 -11.56
N ALA A 99 15.42 -0.59 -12.84
CA ALA A 99 16.73 -0.33 -13.43
C ALA A 99 16.85 1.08 -14.03
N ALA A 100 15.72 1.77 -14.23
CA ALA A 100 15.69 3.14 -14.74
C ALA A 100 16.30 4.14 -13.72
N SER A 101 16.93 5.21 -14.23
CA SER A 101 17.45 6.30 -13.41
C SER A 101 17.03 7.67 -13.97
N PRO A 102 16.15 8.43 -13.28
CA PRO A 102 15.46 8.04 -12.04
C PRO A 102 14.35 6.99 -12.29
N VAL A 103 14.10 6.14 -11.30
CA VAL A 103 12.87 5.33 -11.24
C VAL A 103 11.69 6.29 -11.09
N LYS A 104 10.67 6.16 -11.95
CA LYS A 104 9.48 7.02 -11.94
C LYS A 104 8.26 6.20 -11.56
N VAL A 105 7.49 6.73 -10.61
CA VAL A 105 6.23 6.16 -10.15
C VAL A 105 5.22 7.29 -10.01
N TYR A 106 4.00 7.08 -10.48
CA TYR A 106 2.90 8.02 -10.39
C TYR A 106 1.84 7.45 -9.46
N LEU A 107 1.43 8.24 -8.48
CA LEU A 107 0.36 7.90 -7.54
C LEU A 107 -0.87 8.74 -7.85
N GLU A 108 -2.05 8.12 -7.85
CA GLU A 108 -3.34 8.79 -8.03
C GLU A 108 -4.42 8.33 -7.05
#